data_AF-A0A5C7V1R5-F1
#
_entry.id   AF-A0A5C7V1R5-F1
#
_cell.length_a   1.000
_cell.length_b   1.000
_cell.length_c   1.000
_cell.angle_alpha   90.00
_cell.angle_beta   90.00
_cell.angle_gamma   90.00
#
_symmetry.space_group_name_H-M   'P 1'
#
loop_
_entity.id
_entity.type
_entity.pdbx_description
1 polymer ?
#
loop_
_entity_poly.entity_id
_entity_poly.type
_entity_poly.pdbx_seq_one_letter_code
_entity_poly.pdbx_strand_id
1 'polypeptide(L)' 'VRNVFMKHHADLLDAAFWQAQKDRIQAGHVHDVFPYERDKRFRPEISQLS' A
#
# COMPACT_ATOMS: atom_id res chain seq x y z
N VAL A 1 -13.90 17.53 0.55
CA VAL A 1 -13.13 16.41 -0.04
C VAL A 1 -11.64 16.71 -0.24
N ARG A 2 -11.25 17.81 -0.93
CA ARG A 2 -9.84 18.16 -1.19
C ARG A 2 -8.91 18.10 0.04
N ASN A 3 -9.31 18.70 1.16
CA ASN A 3 -8.46 18.74 2.36
C ASN A 3 -8.20 17.34 2.95
N VAL A 4 -9.20 16.45 2.92
CA VAL A 4 -9.06 15.06 3.39
C VAL A 4 -8.17 14.27 2.44
N PHE A 5 -8.33 14.47 1.13
CA PHE A 5 -7.47 13.85 0.12
C PHE A 5 -6.00 14.27 0.30
N MET A 6 -5.73 15.57 0.43
CA MET A 6 -4.36 16.07 0.66
C MET A 6 -3.76 15.57 1.99
N LYS A 7 -4.58 15.32 3.01
CA LYS A 7 -4.10 14.80 4.30
C LYS A 7 -3.61 13.34 4.19
N HIS A 8 -4.24 12.53 3.34
CA HIS A 8 -4.02 11.08 3.31
C HIS A 8 -3.34 10.56 2.04
N HIS A 9 -3.43 11.30 0.94
CA HIS A 9 -3.08 10.84 -0.42
C HIS A 9 -2.38 11.92 -1.26
N ALA A 10 -1.74 12.91 -0.63
CA ALA A 10 -1.01 13.96 -1.36
C ALA A 10 0.13 13.40 -2.21
N ASP A 11 0.72 12.28 -1.79
CA ASP A 11 1.76 11.54 -2.52
C ASP A 11 1.29 11.07 -3.90
N LEU A 12 -0.01 10.80 -4.09
CA LEU A 12 -0.56 10.42 -5.40
C LEU A 12 -0.45 11.54 -6.46
N LEU A 13 -0.20 12.78 -6.04
CA LEU A 13 -0.02 13.92 -6.95
C LEU A 13 1.44 14.12 -7.37
N ASP A 14 2.37 13.35 -6.81
CA ASP A 14 3.80 13.40 -7.18
C ASP A 14 4.10 12.42 -8.32
N ALA A 15 4.75 12.89 -9.38
CA ALA A 15 5.21 12.06 -10.48
C ALA A 15 6.20 10.97 -10.01
N ALA A 16 7.02 11.25 -8.99
CA ALA A 16 7.97 10.29 -8.44
C ALA A 16 7.27 9.08 -7.82
N PHE A 17 6.09 9.25 -7.23
CA PHE A 17 5.27 8.16 -6.71
C PHE A 17 4.91 7.18 -7.83
N TRP A 18 4.45 7.68 -8.97
CA TRP A 18 4.05 6.83 -10.09
C TRP A 18 5.23 6.16 -10.80
N GLN A 19 6.38 6.84 -10.89
CA GLN A 19 7.57 6.22 -11.46
C GLN A 19 8.06 5.05 -10.60
N ALA A 20 8.12 5.21 -9.28
CA ALA A 20 8.50 4.13 -8.37
C ALA A 20 7.51 2.94 -8.43
N GLN A 21 6.21 3.21 -8.59
CA GLN A 21 5.19 2.16 -8.74
C GLN A 21 5.38 1.37 -10.05
N LYS A 22 5.72 2.06 -11.14
CA LYS A 22 6.04 1.44 -12.43
C LYS A 22 7.27 0.54 -12.32
N ASP A 23 8.33 1.01 -11.68
CA ASP A 23 9.57 0.26 -11.52
C ASP A 23 9.33 -1.03 -10.73
N ARG A 24 8.48 -0.98 -9.68
CA ARG A 24 8.08 -2.16 -8.91
C ARG A 24 7.33 -3.19 -9.76
N ILE A 25 6.36 -2.74 -10.58
CA ILE A 25 5.63 -3.64 -11.48
C ILE A 25 6.59 -4.29 -12.49
N GLN A 26 7.52 -3.52 -13.06
CA GLN A 26 8.52 -4.03 -14.00
C GLN A 26 9.49 -5.03 -13.34
N ALA A 27 9.80 -4.86 -12.06
CA ALA A 27 10.57 -5.82 -11.28
C ALA A 27 9.80 -7.12 -10.95
N GLY A 28 8.58 -7.29 -11.46
CA GLY A 28 7.74 -8.46 -11.22
C GLY A 28 7.01 -8.45 -9.88
N HIS A 29 6.92 -7.29 -9.22
CA HIS A 29 6.25 -7.19 -7.94
C HIS A 29 4.72 -7.23 -8.10
N VAL A 30 4.09 -8.26 -7.54
CA VAL A 30 2.63 -8.38 -7.46
C VAL A 30 2.17 -7.88 -6.10
N HIS A 31 1.39 -6.80 -6.08
CA HIS A 31 0.82 -6.26 -4.86
C HIS A 31 -0.41 -7.06 -4.41
N ASP A 32 -0.43 -7.46 -3.14
CA ASP A 32 -1.60 -8.11 -2.55
C ASP A 32 -2.76 -7.10 -2.40
N VAL A 33 -3.85 -7.35 -3.12
CA VAL A 33 -5.09 -6.57 -3.01
C VAL A 33 -6.11 -7.39 -2.23
N PHE A 34 -6.55 -6.84 -1.09
CA PHE A 34 -7.57 -7.46 -0.25
C PHE A 34 -8.88 -6.68 -0.38
N PRO A 35 -10.01 -7.31 -0.77
CA PRO A 35 -11.29 -6.63 -0.99
C PRO A 35 -12.05 -6.34 0.31
N TYR A 36 -11.34 -6.04 1.40
CA TYR A 36 -11.91 -5.73 2.71
C TYR A 36 -10.95 -4.87 3.55
N GLU A 37 -11.50 -4.27 4.59
CA GLU A 37 -10.80 -3.35 5.48
C GLU A 37 -9.66 -4.06 6.24
N ARG A 38 -8.55 -3.34 6.48
CA ARG A 38 -7.30 -3.94 6.99
C ARG A 38 -7.44 -4.52 8.40
N ASP A 39 -8.34 -3.97 9.20
CA ASP A 39 -8.72 -4.41 10.55
C ASP A 39 -9.42 -5.77 10.58
N LYS A 40 -9.98 -6.23 9.44
CA LYS A 40 -10.55 -7.57 9.28
C LYS A 40 -9.52 -8.63 8.90
N ARG A 41 -8.25 -8.25 8.67
CA ARG A 41 -7.18 -9.21 8.34
C ARG A 41 -6.82 -10.03 9.58
N PHE A 42 -6.76 -11.35 9.41
CA PHE A 42 -6.13 -12.21 10.41
C PHE A 42 -4.66 -11.82 10.55
N ARG A 43 -4.23 -11.50 11.77
CA ARG A 43 -2.81 -11.32 12.05
C ARG A 43 -2.25 -12.71 12.33
N PRO A 44 -1.25 -13.19 11.57
CA PRO A 44 -0.62 -14.45 11.91
C PRO A 44 -0.05 -14.33 13.32
N GLU A 45 -0.32 -15.33 14.17
CA GLU A 45 0.35 -15.47 15.45
C GLU A 45 1.83 -15.70 15.15
N ILE A 46 2.66 -14.67 15.30
CA ILE A 46 4.11 -14.82 15.26
C ILE A 46 4.47 -15.53 16.57
N SER A 47 4.31 -16.85 16.58
CA SER A 47 4.81 -17.68 17.65
C SER A 47 6.33 -17.53 17.66
N GLN A 48 6.84 -17.00 18.77
CA GLN A 48 8.25 -16.77 19.01
C GLN A 48 8.98 -18.12 18.95
N LEU A 49 9.56 -18.46 17.81
CA LEU A 49 10.61 -19.48 17.74
C LEU A 49 11.90 -18.81 18.24
N SER A 50 12.09 -18.88 19.56
CA SER A 50 13.39 -18.69 20.22
C SER A 50 14.28 -19.89 19.99
#